data_AF-A0A820M0Q7-F1
#
_entry.id   AF-A0A820M0Q7-F1
#
_cell.length_a   1.000
_cell.length_b   1.000
_cell.length_c   1.000
_cell.angle_alpha   90.00
_cell.angle_beta   90.00
_cell.angle_gamma   90.00
#
_symmetry.space_group_name_H-M   'P 1'
#
loop_
_entity.id
_entity.type
_entity.pdbx_description
1 polymer ?
#
loop_
_entity_poly.entity_id
_entity_poly.type
_entity_poly.pdbx_seq_one_letter_code
_entity_poly.pdbx_strand_id
1 'polypeptide(L)'
;VEDLNVLQTTGVFIPTLGDYLNFTFTVLAGDHLASNDIGGFQKNFNTGELFRHCHVNYDQKLVPLNQISHPCRMRDQHDNIVQQIINSNNNIVLRGVVDASPLANLIGFHAVISLPNDLMHDFNEGVQKGT
;
A
#
# COMPACT_ATOMS: atom_id res chain seq x y z
N VAL A 1 8.57 -1.12 13.90
CA VAL A 1 7.80 -2.33 13.55
C VAL A 1 8.10 -3.49 14.51
N GLU A 2 9.29 -3.54 15.11
CA GLU A 2 9.67 -4.59 16.08
C GLU A 2 8.64 -4.81 17.20
N ASP A 3 8.15 -3.74 17.83
CA ASP A 3 7.11 -3.85 18.86
C ASP A 3 5.83 -4.52 18.35
N LEU A 4 5.40 -4.22 17.13
CA LEU A 4 4.22 -4.85 16.50
C LEU A 4 4.47 -6.33 16.22
N ASN A 5 5.69 -6.69 15.83
CA ASN A 5 6.09 -8.10 15.68
C ASN A 5 6.05 -8.84 17.03
N VAL A 6 6.48 -8.19 18.12
CA VAL A 6 6.38 -8.76 19.48
C VAL A 6 4.91 -8.92 19.89
N LEU A 7 4.07 -7.90 19.66
CA LEU A 7 2.65 -7.95 20.00
C LEU A 7 1.86 -9.03 19.24
N GLN A 8 2.20 -9.31 17.98
CA GLN A 8 1.51 -10.36 17.23
C GLN A 8 1.98 -11.78 17.60
N THR A 9 3.25 -11.95 17.98
CA THR A 9 3.85 -13.26 18.28
C THR A 9 3.77 -13.64 19.76
N THR A 10 4.19 -12.74 20.64
CA THR A 10 4.23 -12.94 22.10
C THR A 10 2.97 -12.42 22.78
N GLY A 11 2.37 -11.35 22.27
CA GLY A 11 1.20 -10.72 22.89
C GLY A 11 1.53 -10.00 24.21
N VAL A 12 0.48 -9.65 24.96
CA VAL A 12 0.57 -8.98 26.26
C VAL A 12 -0.15 -9.83 27.30
N PHE A 13 0.52 -10.16 28.41
CA PHE A 13 -0.10 -10.86 29.52
C PHE A 13 -1.07 -9.94 30.27
N ILE A 14 -2.30 -10.39 30.46
CA ILE A 14 -3.34 -9.66 31.18
C ILE A 14 -3.67 -10.40 32.48
N PRO A 15 -3.21 -9.90 33.66
CA PRO A 15 -3.37 -10.62 34.93
C PRO A 15 -4.82 -10.92 35.31
N THR A 16 -5.76 -10.05 34.94
CA THR A 16 -7.19 -10.25 35.20
C THR A 16 -7.82 -11.36 34.34
N LEU A 17 -7.23 -11.63 33.17
CA LEU A 17 -7.61 -12.74 32.29
C LEU A 17 -6.85 -14.02 32.65
N GLY A 18 -5.66 -13.89 33.24
CA GLY A 18 -4.74 -15.00 33.49
C GLY A 18 -4.10 -15.55 32.21
N ASP A 19 -4.12 -14.79 31.11
CA ASP A 19 -3.69 -15.23 29.78
C ASP A 19 -3.05 -14.09 28.96
N TYR A 20 -2.45 -14.44 27.82
CA TYR A 20 -1.88 -13.52 26.85
C TYR A 20 -2.90 -13.12 25.78
N LEU A 21 -2.88 -11.84 25.39
CA LEU A 21 -3.61 -11.33 24.23
C LEU A 21 -2.65 -11.00 23.09
N ASN A 22 -2.84 -11.68 21.95
CA ASN A 22 -2.12 -11.41 20.72
C ASN A 22 -2.87 -10.37 19.87
N PHE A 23 -2.10 -9.61 19.10
CA PHE A 23 -2.62 -8.56 18.24
C PHE A 23 -2.54 -8.96 16.76
N THR A 24 -3.50 -8.50 15.97
CA THR A 24 -3.48 -8.61 14.50
C THR A 24 -3.61 -7.22 13.93
N PHE A 25 -2.76 -6.89 12.96
CA PHE A 25 -2.82 -5.62 12.27
C PHE A 25 -4.05 -5.58 11.35
N THR A 26 -4.80 -4.49 11.36
CA THR A 26 -6.00 -4.35 10.51
C THR A 26 -5.83 -3.29 9.43
N VAL A 27 -5.63 -2.03 9.83
CA VAL A 27 -5.59 -0.89 8.90
C VAL A 27 -4.54 0.09 9.38
N LEU A 28 -3.80 0.65 8.42
CA LEU A 28 -2.94 1.81 8.64
C LEU A 28 -3.58 3.03 7.98
N ALA A 29 -4.05 3.99 8.77
CA ALA A 29 -4.48 5.27 8.22
C ALA A 29 -3.29 6.24 8.17
N GLY A 30 -3.08 6.87 7.03
CA GLY A 30 -2.06 7.89 6.82
C GLY A 30 -2.43 8.79 5.65
N ASP A 31 -1.76 9.95 5.54
CA ASP A 31 -1.85 10.74 4.32
C ASP A 31 -1.28 9.98 3.12
N HIS A 32 -1.46 10.51 1.91
CA HIS A 32 -1.02 9.86 0.68
C HIS A 32 0.50 9.58 0.68
N LEU A 33 1.33 10.57 1.03
CA LEU A 33 2.78 10.42 0.97
C LEU A 33 3.26 9.39 1.98
N ALA A 34 2.74 9.42 3.21
CA ALA A 34 3.04 8.46 4.25
C ALA A 34 2.58 7.05 3.88
N SER A 35 1.38 6.92 3.29
CA SER A 35 0.84 5.63 2.84
C SER A 35 1.67 5.03 1.70
N ASN A 36 2.15 5.85 0.76
CA ASN A 36 3.04 5.39 -0.29
C ASN A 36 4.37 4.94 0.27
N ASP A 37 4.96 5.72 1.18
CA ASP A 37 6.24 5.39 1.81
C ASP A 37 6.16 4.06 2.56
N ILE A 38 5.14 3.90 3.41
CA ILE A 38 4.95 2.69 4.21
C ILE A 38 4.51 1.51 3.34
N GLY A 39 3.83 1.76 2.23
CA GLY A 39 3.44 0.72 1.28
C GLY A 39 4.57 0.22 0.37
N GLY A 40 5.71 0.92 0.32
CA GLY A 40 6.78 0.62 -0.64
C GLY A 40 6.50 1.14 -2.05
N PHE A 41 5.63 2.15 -2.18
CA PHE A 41 5.28 2.79 -3.46
C PHE A 41 6.10 4.05 -3.69
N GLN A 42 6.25 4.43 -4.96
CA GLN A 42 6.89 5.69 -5.33
C GLN A 42 6.10 6.90 -4.80
N LYS A 43 6.83 7.94 -4.42
CA LYS A 43 6.27 9.24 -4.00
C LYS A 43 6.31 10.29 -5.10
N ASN A 44 6.77 9.90 -6.30
CA ASN A 44 6.76 10.75 -7.49
C ASN A 44 5.49 10.46 -8.32
N PHE A 45 4.63 11.46 -8.43
CA PHE A 45 3.36 11.39 -9.15
C PHE A 45 3.42 12.00 -10.56
N ASN A 46 4.62 12.28 -11.06
CA ASN A 46 4.81 12.89 -12.38
C ASN A 46 5.21 11.87 -13.46
N THR A 47 5.37 10.60 -13.10
CA THR A 47 5.85 9.53 -13.98
C THR A 47 5.39 8.15 -13.51
N GLY A 48 5.30 7.18 -14.43
CA GLY A 48 5.01 5.78 -14.08
C GLY A 48 3.55 5.56 -13.64
N GLU A 49 3.33 4.57 -12.78
CA GLU A 49 1.99 4.27 -12.25
C GLU A 49 1.66 5.17 -11.04
N LEU A 50 0.48 5.76 -11.09
CA LEU A 50 0.07 6.80 -10.13
C LEU A 50 -0.52 6.24 -8.83
N PHE A 51 -1.17 5.07 -8.90
CA PHE A 51 -2.04 4.59 -7.84
C PHE A 51 -1.54 3.30 -7.20
N ARG A 52 -1.86 3.14 -5.91
CA ARG A 52 -1.54 1.94 -5.12
C ARG A 52 -2.44 0.75 -5.50
N HIS A 53 -3.71 1.04 -5.77
CA HIS A 53 -4.78 0.04 -5.87
C HIS A 53 -5.15 -0.36 -7.29
N CYS A 54 -4.71 0.39 -8.30
CA CYS A 54 -4.97 0.10 -9.70
C CYS A 54 -3.76 0.42 -10.57
N HIS A 55 -3.68 -0.22 -11.73
CA HIS A 55 -2.64 0.06 -12.72
C HIS A 55 -3.11 1.13 -13.70
N VAL A 56 -2.76 2.38 -13.40
CA VAL A 56 -2.97 3.51 -14.32
C VAL A 56 -1.67 4.28 -14.43
N ASN A 57 -1.24 4.51 -15.67
CA ASN A 57 -0.02 5.25 -15.95
C ASN A 57 -0.28 6.76 -15.96
N TYR A 58 0.77 7.53 -15.70
CA TYR A 58 0.71 8.99 -15.67
C TYR A 58 0.24 9.63 -16.98
N ASP A 59 0.55 9.02 -18.12
CA ASP A 59 0.09 9.48 -19.45
C ASP A 59 -1.43 9.37 -19.61
N GLN A 60 -2.09 8.52 -18.83
CA GLN A 60 -3.54 8.32 -18.83
C GLN A 60 -4.29 9.25 -17.86
N LYS A 61 -3.59 10.11 -17.10
CA LYS A 61 -4.19 10.94 -16.03
C LYS A 61 -5.30 11.90 -16.49
N LEU A 62 -5.26 12.32 -17.76
CA LEU A 62 -6.25 13.24 -18.34
C LEU A 62 -7.34 12.51 -19.14
N VAL A 63 -7.22 11.19 -19.29
CA VAL A 63 -8.20 10.39 -20.01
C VAL A 63 -9.35 10.07 -19.06
N PRO A 64 -10.61 10.29 -19.46
CA PRO A 64 -11.76 9.90 -18.67
C PRO A 64 -11.70 8.44 -18.21
N LEU A 65 -12.05 8.17 -16.94
CA LEU A 65 -11.98 6.82 -16.37
C LEU A 65 -12.77 5.77 -17.16
N ASN A 66 -13.90 6.17 -17.77
CA ASN A 66 -14.72 5.29 -18.62
C ASN A 66 -14.07 4.94 -19.98
N GLN A 67 -12.94 5.57 -20.30
CA GLN A 67 -12.19 5.36 -21.55
C GLN A 67 -10.85 4.63 -21.30
N ILE A 68 -10.52 4.30 -20.05
CA ILE A 68 -9.30 3.56 -19.71
C ILE A 68 -9.60 2.28 -18.95
N SER A 69 -8.75 1.29 -19.15
CA SER A 69 -8.71 0.10 -18.29
C SER A 69 -7.88 0.43 -17.05
N HIS A 70 -8.48 0.25 -15.87
CA HIS A 70 -7.84 0.49 -14.57
C HIS A 70 -7.87 -0.79 -13.72
N PRO A 71 -7.18 -1.86 -14.15
CA PRO A 71 -7.24 -3.13 -13.45
C PRO A 71 -6.72 -2.98 -12.03
N CYS A 72 -7.45 -3.55 -11.07
CA CYS A 72 -7.04 -3.55 -9.67
C CYS A 72 -5.73 -4.30 -9.52
N ARG A 73 -4.87 -3.79 -8.64
CA ARG A 73 -3.67 -4.50 -8.24
C ARG A 73 -4.07 -5.71 -7.40
N MET A 74 -3.59 -6.89 -7.76
CA MET A 74 -3.82 -8.10 -6.97
C MET A 74 -2.64 -8.40 -6.05
N ARG A 75 -2.91 -9.11 -4.94
CA ARG A 75 -1.89 -9.42 -3.92
C ARG A 75 -0.72 -10.22 -4.48
N ASP A 76 -1.02 -11.32 -5.15
CA ASP A 76 -0.05 -12.19 -5.81
C ASP A 76 0.82 -11.45 -6.84
N GLN A 77 0.20 -10.58 -7.64
CA GLN A 77 0.91 -9.75 -8.62
C GLN A 77 1.83 -8.74 -7.93
N HIS A 78 1.36 -8.10 -6.87
CA HIS A 78 2.17 -7.18 -6.07
C HIS A 78 3.36 -7.90 -5.43
N ASP A 79 3.14 -9.06 -4.82
CA ASP A 79 4.20 -9.84 -4.18
C ASP A 79 5.27 -10.26 -5.19
N ASN A 80 4.88 -10.68 -6.39
CA ASN A 80 5.81 -10.98 -7.48
C ASN A 80 6.64 -9.74 -7.89
N ILE A 81 6.03 -8.56 -7.96
CA ILE A 81 6.72 -7.30 -8.26
C ILE A 81 7.73 -6.97 -7.16
N VAL A 82 7.34 -7.08 -5.89
CA VAL A 82 8.24 -6.84 -4.75
C VAL A 82 9.42 -7.80 -4.79
N GLN A 83 9.20 -9.09 -5.05
CA GLN A 83 10.28 -10.07 -5.19
C GLN A 83 11.23 -9.73 -6.35
N GLN A 84 10.71 -9.24 -7.48
CA GLN A 84 11.56 -8.79 -8.58
C GLN A 84 12.44 -7.59 -8.19
N ILE A 85 11.89 -6.64 -7.43
CA ILE A 85 12.63 -5.47 -6.94
C ILE A 85 13.72 -5.91 -5.96
N ILE A 86 13.38 -6.71 -4.94
CA ILE A 86 14.35 -7.21 -3.93
C ILE A 86 15.50 -7.99 -4.58
N ASN A 87 15.19 -8.80 -5.59
CA ASN A 87 16.19 -9.62 -6.28
C ASN A 87 16.98 -8.85 -7.36
N SER A 88 16.63 -7.59 -7.64
CA SER A 88 17.33 -6.78 -8.61
C SER A 88 18.51 -6.06 -7.95
N ASN A 89 19.68 -6.08 -8.61
CA ASN A 89 20.88 -5.38 -8.13
C ASN A 89 20.85 -3.87 -8.38
N ASN A 90 19.77 -3.35 -8.96
CA ASN A 90 19.61 -1.94 -9.32
C ASN A 90 18.39 -1.39 -8.59
N ASN A 91 18.43 -0.13 -8.17
CA ASN A 91 17.26 0.58 -7.65
C ASN A 91 16.26 0.82 -8.81
N ILE A 92 15.42 -0.18 -9.10
CA ILE A 92 14.39 -0.11 -10.14
C ILE A 92 13.05 0.28 -9.52
N VAL A 93 12.26 1.02 -10.30
CA VAL A 93 10.84 1.26 -9.99
C VAL A 93 10.03 0.39 -10.95
N LEU A 94 9.26 -0.55 -10.41
CA LEU A 94 8.43 -1.44 -11.22
C LEU A 94 6.96 -1.27 -10.84
N ARG A 95 6.14 -0.84 -11.81
CA ARG A 95 4.69 -0.66 -11.62
C ARG A 95 4.38 0.20 -10.39
N GLY A 96 5.14 1.30 -10.23
CA GLY A 96 5.02 2.23 -9.10
C GLY A 96 5.51 1.70 -7.74
N VAL A 97 6.05 0.48 -7.66
CA VAL A 97 6.66 -0.09 -6.44
C VAL A 97 8.17 0.17 -6.48
N VAL A 98 8.72 0.55 -5.34
CA VAL A 98 10.15 0.87 -5.17
C VAL A 98 10.86 -0.02 -4.17
N ASP A 99 10.12 -0.59 -3.20
CA ASP A 99 10.67 -1.47 -2.16
C ASP A 99 9.55 -2.31 -1.53
N ALA A 100 9.92 -3.26 -0.67
CA ALA A 100 9.00 -3.94 0.22
C ALA A 100 8.48 -3.00 1.32
N SER A 101 7.23 -3.21 1.73
CA SER A 101 6.71 -2.52 2.91
C SER A 101 7.44 -2.98 4.18
N PRO A 102 7.86 -2.06 5.08
CA PRO A 102 8.39 -2.43 6.40
C PRO A 102 7.37 -3.18 7.26
N LEU A 103 6.08 -3.15 6.92
CA LEU A 103 5.01 -3.86 7.63
C LEU A 103 4.68 -5.22 6.99
N ALA A 104 5.39 -5.66 5.96
CA ALA A 104 5.07 -6.88 5.20
C ALA A 104 5.02 -8.16 6.05
N ASN A 105 5.74 -8.19 7.19
CA ASN A 105 5.75 -9.33 8.11
C ASN A 105 4.61 -9.32 9.14
N LEU A 106 3.78 -8.26 9.17
CA LEU A 106 2.68 -8.17 10.12
C LEU A 106 1.49 -9.01 9.65
N ILE A 107 0.98 -9.85 10.55
CA ILE A 107 -0.23 -10.63 10.33
C ILE A 107 -1.39 -9.66 10.12
N GLY A 108 -2.11 -9.83 9.00
CA GLY A 108 -3.24 -8.98 8.62
C GLY A 108 -2.86 -7.72 7.85
N PHE A 109 -1.57 -7.42 7.65
CA PHE A 109 -1.14 -6.34 6.77
C PHE A 109 -0.81 -6.85 5.36
N HIS A 110 -1.24 -6.11 4.36
CA HIS A 110 -0.69 -6.18 3.01
C HIS A 110 -0.91 -4.84 2.30
N ALA A 111 0.13 -4.31 1.62
CA ALA A 111 0.16 -2.94 1.10
C ALA A 111 -1.03 -2.60 0.19
N VAL A 112 -1.54 -3.57 -0.57
CA VAL A 112 -2.67 -3.40 -1.50
C VAL A 112 -4.05 -3.40 -0.83
N ILE A 113 -4.20 -3.91 0.40
CA ILE A 113 -5.52 -4.06 1.04
C ILE A 113 -5.64 -3.32 2.38
N SER A 114 -4.52 -3.14 3.08
CA SER A 114 -4.50 -2.58 4.44
C SER A 114 -4.22 -1.08 4.48
N LEU A 115 -3.86 -0.50 3.32
CA LEU A 115 -3.72 0.95 3.15
C LEU A 115 -5.02 1.52 2.59
N PRO A 116 -5.52 2.63 3.13
CA PRO A 116 -6.74 3.24 2.66
C PRO A 116 -6.64 3.63 1.18
N ASN A 117 -7.80 3.61 0.54
CA ASN A 117 -7.97 4.25 -0.76
C ASN A 117 -7.65 5.74 -0.61
N ASP A 118 -7.06 6.29 -1.66
CA ASP A 118 -6.57 7.65 -1.65
C ASP A 118 -7.69 8.66 -1.89
N LEU A 119 -7.81 9.69 -1.06
CA LEU A 119 -8.66 10.84 -1.38
C LEU A 119 -8.11 11.64 -2.58
N MET A 120 -6.82 11.51 -2.92
CA MET A 120 -6.28 12.00 -4.21
C MET A 120 -6.80 11.20 -5.41
N HIS A 121 -7.35 9.98 -5.24
CA HIS A 121 -8.17 9.34 -6.28
C HIS A 121 -9.38 10.25 -6.53
N ASP A 122 -10.11 10.65 -5.48
CA ASP A 122 -11.29 11.51 -5.61
C ASP A 122 -10.98 12.96 -6.07
N PHE A 123 -9.89 13.56 -5.57
CA PHE A 123 -9.54 14.97 -5.86
C PHE A 123 -8.87 15.16 -7.23
N ASN A 124 -7.97 14.28 -7.66
CA ASN A 124 -7.30 14.41 -8.97
C ASN A 124 -8.10 13.79 -10.13
N GLU A 125 -9.09 12.93 -9.85
CA GLU A 125 -10.04 12.43 -10.86
C GLU A 125 -11.26 13.34 -11.06
N GLY A 126 -11.33 14.45 -10.33
CA GLY A 126 -12.37 15.48 -10.55
C GLY A 126 -13.76 15.11 -10.02
N VAL A 127 -13.85 14.28 -8.98
CA VAL A 127 -15.13 13.93 -8.35
C VAL A 127 -15.71 15.09 -7.52
N GLN A 128 -14.90 16.09 -7.17
CA GLN A 128 -15.39 17.39 -6.72
C GLN A 128 -15.16 18.48 -7.79
N LYS A 129 -15.89 18.38 -8.91
CA LYS A 129 -16.42 19.62 -9.48
C LYS A 129 -17.45 20.13 -8.48
N GLY A 130 -17.08 21.18 -7.73
CA GLY A 130 -18.03 21.90 -6.89
C GLY A 130 -19.29 22.19 -7.70
N THR A 131 -20.42 21.70 -7.19
CA THR A 131 -21.75 22.18 -7.53
C THR A 131 -21.83 23.70 -7.39
#